data_AF-A7TC06-F1
#
_entry.id   AF-A7TC06-F1
#
_cell.length_a   1.000
_cell.length_b   1.000
_cell.length_c   1.000
_cell.angle_alpha   90.00
_cell.angle_beta   90.00
_cell.angle_gamma   90.00
#
_symmetry.space_group_name_H-M   'P 1'
#
loop_
_entity.id
_entity.type
_entity.pdbx_description
1 polymer ?
#
loop_
_entity_poly.entity_id
_entity_poly.type
_entity_poly.pdbx_seq_one_letter_code
_entity_poly.pdbx_strand_id
1 'polypeptide(L)'
;DASVIFEALSTGCVSTAAYLTIHNMVTWMIDSFGNEEQKEKYIPSLVTMEKFSSYCLTEPGSGSDAASLATTAKRDGDHYVLNGSKMFISGGGDTDIYLCMCISASHYLCFKNHSGIQGTNSLCKKKVVGWNSQPTRAVIFEDCRVPVQNLIGSEGQGFKIAMKGLNGGRINIGK
;
A
#
# COMPACT_ATOMS: atom_id res chain seq x y z
N ASP A 1 -8.45 -12.00 -18.54
CA ASP A 1 -7.16 -11.95 -17.83
C ASP A 1 -6.75 -10.47 -17.71
N ALA A 2 -6.35 -9.99 -16.54
CA ALA A 2 -6.09 -8.56 -16.31
C ALA A 2 -4.88 -8.05 -17.11
N SER A 3 -3.95 -8.95 -17.42
CA SER A 3 -2.75 -8.72 -18.22
C SER A 3 -3.05 -8.08 -19.58
N VAL A 4 -4.03 -8.58 -20.32
CA VAL A 4 -4.41 -8.07 -21.66
C VAL A 4 -4.93 -6.63 -21.59
N ILE A 5 -5.64 -6.27 -20.52
CA ILE A 5 -6.15 -4.91 -20.32
C ILE A 5 -4.99 -3.96 -20.04
N PHE A 6 -4.06 -4.33 -19.17
CA PHE A 6 -2.90 -3.48 -18.84
C PHE A 6 -1.91 -3.34 -20.01
N GLU A 7 -1.73 -4.38 -20.82
CA GLU A 7 -0.97 -4.32 -22.07
C GLU A 7 -1.55 -3.26 -23.02
N ALA A 8 -2.88 -3.31 -23.25
CA ALA A 8 -3.57 -2.34 -24.10
C ALA A 8 -3.49 -0.90 -23.53
N LEU A 9 -3.74 -0.71 -22.22
CA LEU A 9 -3.65 0.60 -21.57
C LEU A 9 -2.24 1.21 -21.62
N SER A 10 -1.22 0.36 -21.56
CA SER A 10 0.19 0.79 -21.59
C SER A 10 0.60 1.40 -22.93
N THR A 11 -0.09 1.07 -24.03
CA THR A 11 0.11 1.72 -25.33
C THR A 11 -0.24 3.21 -25.31
N GLY A 12 -1.15 3.62 -24.42
CA GLY A 12 -1.51 5.03 -24.22
C GLY A 12 -0.55 5.74 -23.24
N CYS A 13 -0.42 5.20 -22.02
CA CYS A 13 0.48 5.76 -21.03
C CYS A 13 0.93 4.70 -20.02
N VAL A 14 2.17 4.22 -20.19
CA VAL A 14 2.82 3.24 -19.29
C VAL A 14 2.81 3.71 -17.83
N SER A 15 3.10 4.99 -17.57
CA SER A 15 3.14 5.54 -16.21
C SER A 15 1.79 5.44 -15.49
N THR A 16 0.70 5.76 -16.20
CA THR A 16 -0.64 5.70 -15.62
C THR A 16 -1.11 4.25 -15.50
N ALA A 17 -0.92 3.43 -16.54
CA ALA A 17 -1.25 2.01 -16.51
C ALA A 17 -0.56 1.29 -15.33
N ALA A 18 0.73 1.55 -15.13
CA ALA A 18 1.48 0.98 -14.03
C ALA A 18 0.91 1.37 -12.65
N TYR A 19 0.52 2.64 -12.45
CA TYR A 19 -0.16 3.03 -11.21
C TYR A 19 -1.50 2.29 -11.01
N LEU A 20 -2.28 2.11 -12.07
CA LEU A 20 -3.52 1.33 -12.00
C LEU A 20 -3.26 -0.12 -11.58
N THR A 21 -2.14 -0.72 -11.97
CA THR A 21 -1.77 -2.07 -11.48
C THR A 21 -1.55 -2.09 -9.96
N ILE A 22 -0.89 -1.07 -9.41
CA ILE A 22 -0.62 -0.94 -7.97
C ILE A 22 -1.93 -0.74 -7.21
N HIS A 23 -2.78 0.16 -7.70
CA HIS A 23 -4.10 0.40 -7.14
C HIS A 23 -4.95 -0.88 -7.11
N ASN A 24 -5.02 -1.61 -8.24
CA ASN A 24 -5.72 -2.88 -8.33
C ASN A 24 -5.14 -3.95 -7.39
N MET A 25 -3.82 -3.99 -7.23
CA MET A 25 -3.17 -4.91 -6.28
C MET A 25 -3.63 -4.66 -4.85
N VAL A 26 -3.71 -3.39 -4.42
CA VAL A 26 -4.21 -3.04 -3.08
C VAL A 26 -5.67 -3.44 -2.91
N THR A 27 -6.52 -3.14 -3.89
CA THR A 27 -7.94 -3.53 -3.88
C THR A 27 -8.11 -5.04 -3.79
N TRP A 28 -7.33 -5.80 -4.57
CA TRP A 28 -7.32 -7.26 -4.54
C TRP A 28 -6.86 -7.82 -3.19
N MET A 29 -5.84 -7.22 -2.56
CA MET A 29 -5.40 -7.65 -1.23
C MET A 29 -6.50 -7.46 -0.17
N ILE A 30 -7.25 -6.35 -0.24
CA ILE A 30 -8.37 -6.11 0.67
C ILE A 30 -9.50 -7.11 0.41
N ASP A 31 -9.85 -7.34 -0.85
CA ASP A 31 -10.89 -8.31 -1.23
C ASP A 31 -10.54 -9.75 -0.83
N SER A 32 -9.28 -10.13 -0.98
CA SER A 32 -8.83 -11.51 -0.73
C SER A 32 -8.57 -11.84 0.73
N PHE A 33 -8.14 -10.85 1.54
CA PHE A 33 -7.66 -11.08 2.90
C PHE A 33 -8.36 -10.22 3.95
N GLY A 34 -9.17 -9.26 3.55
CA GLY A 34 -10.00 -8.47 4.45
C GLY A 34 -11.23 -9.25 4.91
N ASN A 35 -11.80 -8.83 6.04
CA ASN A 35 -13.11 -9.30 6.49
C ASN A 35 -14.24 -8.58 5.73
N GLU A 36 -15.48 -9.03 5.90
CA GLU A 36 -16.64 -8.47 5.17
C GLU A 36 -16.84 -6.96 5.45
N GLU A 37 -16.70 -6.52 6.70
CA GLU A 37 -16.82 -5.09 7.05
C GLU A 37 -15.77 -4.22 6.33
N GLN A 38 -14.53 -4.72 6.21
CA GLN A 38 -13.46 -4.03 5.47
C GLN A 38 -13.77 -3.98 3.98
N LYS A 39 -14.32 -5.06 3.40
CA LYS A 39 -14.69 -5.09 1.98
C LYS A 39 -15.79 -4.09 1.69
N GLU A 40 -16.90 -4.14 2.42
CA GLU A 40 -18.04 -3.24 2.26
C GLU A 40 -17.63 -1.78 2.41
N LYS A 41 -16.77 -1.48 3.38
CA LYS A 41 -16.33 -0.12 3.66
C LYS A 41 -15.42 0.47 2.57
N TYR A 42 -14.64 -0.36 1.86
CA TYR A 42 -13.51 0.14 1.06
C TYR A 42 -13.57 -0.21 -0.42
N ILE A 43 -13.97 -1.44 -0.76
CA ILE A 43 -13.98 -1.92 -2.14
C ILE A 43 -14.84 -1.04 -3.04
N PRO A 44 -16.07 -0.63 -2.68
CA PRO A 44 -16.91 0.19 -3.55
C PRO A 44 -16.21 1.48 -4.02
N SER A 45 -15.57 2.22 -3.11
CA SER A 45 -14.86 3.47 -3.44
C SER A 45 -13.56 3.26 -4.23
N LEU A 46 -12.94 2.08 -4.09
CA LEU A 46 -11.70 1.74 -4.79
C LEU A 46 -12.01 1.32 -6.23
N VAL A 47 -13.02 0.47 -6.45
CA VAL A 47 -13.36 -0.01 -7.80
C VAL A 47 -13.92 1.08 -8.70
N THR A 48 -14.56 2.11 -8.12
CA THR A 48 -15.00 3.31 -8.85
C THR A 48 -13.89 4.35 -9.02
N MET A 49 -12.73 4.14 -8.39
CA MET A 49 -11.63 5.12 -8.26
C MET A 49 -12.07 6.48 -7.69
N GLU A 50 -13.17 6.53 -6.93
CA GLU A 50 -13.51 7.71 -6.12
C GLU A 50 -12.41 7.98 -5.08
N LYS A 51 -11.83 6.89 -4.55
CA LYS A 51 -10.66 6.92 -3.68
C LYS A 51 -9.50 6.20 -4.32
N PHE A 52 -8.31 6.74 -4.11
CA PHE A 52 -7.07 6.18 -4.62
C PHE A 52 -6.28 5.45 -3.54
N SER A 53 -5.43 4.52 -3.95
CA SER A 53 -4.67 3.67 -3.02
C SER A 53 -3.21 3.50 -3.40
N SER A 54 -2.37 3.42 -2.37
CA SER A 54 -0.92 3.25 -2.47
C SER A 54 -0.48 2.03 -1.68
N TYR A 55 0.52 1.31 -2.18
CA TYR A 55 1.13 0.19 -1.49
C TYR A 55 2.45 0.62 -0.82
N CYS A 56 2.56 0.39 0.49
CA CYS A 56 3.65 0.87 1.34
C CYS A 56 4.48 -0.30 1.88
N LEU A 57 5.51 -0.70 1.11
CA LEU A 57 6.44 -1.78 1.46
C LEU A 57 7.86 -1.27 1.64
N THR A 58 8.45 -0.73 0.57
CA THR A 58 9.85 -0.33 0.48
C THR A 58 10.23 0.74 1.49
N GLU A 59 11.42 0.61 2.05
CA GLU A 59 12.03 1.52 3.04
C GLU A 59 13.41 1.96 2.58
N PRO A 60 13.99 3.05 3.14
CA PRO A 60 15.35 3.46 2.82
C PRO A 60 16.41 2.37 3.01
N GLY A 61 16.22 1.48 4.01
CA GLY A 61 17.12 0.36 4.31
C GLY A 61 16.65 -1.01 3.79
N SER A 62 15.47 -1.12 3.20
CA SER A 62 14.86 -2.40 2.79
C SER A 62 14.11 -2.23 1.46
N GLY A 63 14.73 -2.73 0.39
CA GLY A 63 14.19 -2.75 -0.97
C GLY A 63 14.03 -4.18 -1.50
N SER A 64 15.14 -4.76 -1.98
CA SER A 64 15.15 -6.15 -2.45
C SER A 64 14.95 -7.15 -1.32
N ASP A 65 15.46 -6.85 -0.13
CA ASP A 65 15.20 -7.62 1.08
C ASP A 65 14.00 -7.06 1.85
N ALA A 66 12.81 -7.34 1.35
CA ALA A 66 11.56 -6.88 1.96
C ALA A 66 11.30 -7.46 3.37
N ALA A 67 12.07 -8.47 3.80
CA ALA A 67 11.93 -9.08 5.12
C ALA A 67 12.66 -8.32 6.23
N SER A 68 13.56 -7.41 5.87
CA SER A 68 14.32 -6.58 6.82
C SER A 68 13.77 -5.17 7.00
N LEU A 69 12.49 -4.95 6.66
CA LEU A 69 11.82 -3.68 6.91
C LEU A 69 11.80 -3.36 8.42
N ALA A 70 11.85 -2.08 8.77
CA ALA A 70 12.00 -1.58 10.14
C ALA A 70 10.79 -0.77 10.64
N THR A 71 9.84 -0.41 9.77
CA THR A 71 8.61 0.26 10.22
C THR A 71 7.87 -0.62 11.22
N THR A 72 7.59 -0.10 12.40
CA THR A 72 6.97 -0.83 13.50
C THR A 72 5.49 -0.49 13.68
N ALA A 73 4.73 -1.40 14.26
CA ALA A 73 3.38 -1.18 14.74
C ALA A 73 3.22 -1.80 16.13
N LYS A 74 3.08 -0.95 17.15
CA LYS A 74 2.91 -1.39 18.54
C LYS A 74 1.44 -1.31 18.94
N ARG A 75 0.88 -2.39 19.47
CA ARG A 75 -0.50 -2.40 19.96
C ARG A 75 -0.63 -1.51 21.20
N ASP A 76 -1.64 -0.67 21.21
CA ASP A 76 -2.02 0.23 22.31
C ASP A 76 -3.55 0.31 22.40
N GLY A 77 -4.12 -0.53 23.27
CA GLY A 77 -5.58 -0.67 23.41
C GLY A 77 -6.26 -1.21 22.14
N ASP A 78 -7.15 -0.41 21.58
CA ASP A 78 -7.91 -0.64 20.34
C ASP A 78 -7.20 -0.08 19.09
N HIS A 79 -5.97 0.43 19.24
CA HIS A 79 -5.15 0.96 18.16
C HIS A 79 -3.79 0.26 18.06
N TYR A 80 -3.14 0.46 16.92
CA TYR A 80 -1.72 0.29 16.71
C TYR A 80 -1.08 1.66 16.52
N VAL A 81 0.08 1.86 17.14
CA VAL A 81 0.91 3.04 16.96
C VAL A 81 2.02 2.69 15.99
N LEU A 82 1.99 3.27 14.80
CA LEU A 82 2.94 3.04 13.72
C LEU A 82 4.06 4.07 13.77
N ASN A 83 5.30 3.59 13.67
CA ASN A 83 6.49 4.42 13.61
C ASN A 83 7.47 3.89 12.57
N GLY A 84 7.85 4.74 11.61
CA GLY A 84 8.79 4.38 10.55
C GLY A 84 8.66 5.25 9.31
N SER A 85 9.36 4.87 8.24
CA SER A 85 9.31 5.60 6.98
C SER A 85 9.33 4.65 5.80
N LYS A 86 8.51 4.98 4.81
CA LYS A 86 8.39 4.28 3.53
C LYS A 86 8.93 5.16 2.42
N MET A 87 9.50 4.53 1.42
CA MET A 87 10.21 5.20 0.33
C MET A 87 9.69 4.72 -1.02
N PHE A 88 9.71 5.62 -2.01
CA PHE A 88 9.25 5.35 -3.38
C PHE A 88 7.78 4.94 -3.47
N ILE A 89 6.91 5.57 -2.68
CA ILE A 89 5.49 5.25 -2.68
C ILE A 89 4.82 5.96 -3.85
N SER A 90 4.43 5.15 -4.85
CA SER A 90 3.60 5.54 -5.99
C SER A 90 2.22 5.96 -5.53
N GLY A 91 1.80 7.18 -5.88
CA GLY A 91 0.57 7.79 -5.37
C GLY A 91 0.76 8.51 -4.03
N GLY A 92 1.95 8.39 -3.42
CA GLY A 92 2.24 8.97 -2.11
C GLY A 92 1.88 10.45 -2.03
N GLY A 93 1.14 10.80 -0.98
CA GLY A 93 0.61 12.12 -0.66
C GLY A 93 -0.67 12.53 -1.39
N ASP A 94 -1.07 11.83 -2.46
CA ASP A 94 -2.28 12.14 -3.22
C ASP A 94 -3.32 11.00 -3.14
N THR A 95 -2.97 9.84 -2.54
CA THR A 95 -3.91 8.74 -2.28
C THR A 95 -4.59 8.81 -0.93
N ASP A 96 -5.86 8.43 -0.90
CA ASP A 96 -6.69 8.36 0.31
C ASP A 96 -6.42 7.15 1.19
N ILE A 97 -5.80 6.11 0.63
CA ILE A 97 -5.69 4.78 1.21
C ILE A 97 -4.26 4.26 1.09
N TYR A 98 -3.56 4.13 2.20
CA TYR A 98 -2.27 3.42 2.21
C TYR A 98 -2.46 2.01 2.72
N LEU A 99 -1.96 1.02 2.01
CA LEU A 99 -1.83 -0.35 2.49
C LEU A 99 -0.37 -0.57 2.93
N CYS A 100 -0.11 -0.44 4.23
CA CYS A 100 1.24 -0.37 4.79
C CYS A 100 1.67 -1.64 5.50
N MET A 101 2.81 -2.20 5.09
CA MET A 101 3.44 -3.33 5.72
C MET A 101 4.43 -2.88 6.80
N CYS A 102 4.26 -3.40 8.01
CA CYS A 102 5.06 -3.05 9.19
C CYS A 102 5.24 -4.27 10.10
N ILE A 103 6.21 -4.21 11.02
CA ILE A 103 6.49 -5.25 12.01
C ILE A 103 5.81 -4.87 13.34
N SER A 104 4.90 -5.71 13.81
CA SER A 104 4.54 -5.84 15.23
C SER A 104 5.44 -6.89 15.89
N ALA A 105 5.43 -6.99 17.21
CA ALA A 105 6.32 -7.78 18.09
C ALA A 105 6.88 -9.12 17.54
N SER A 106 6.19 -9.81 16.63
CA SER A 106 6.71 -11.00 15.93
C SER A 106 6.27 -11.10 14.45
N HIS A 107 5.61 -10.09 13.89
CA HIS A 107 4.61 -10.29 12.84
C HIS A 107 4.47 -9.12 11.88
N TYR A 108 4.22 -9.41 10.61
CA TYR A 108 3.90 -8.38 9.63
C TYR A 108 2.41 -8.03 9.65
N LEU A 109 2.10 -6.73 9.67
CA LEU A 109 0.73 -6.20 9.65
C LEU A 109 0.53 -5.29 8.44
N CYS A 110 -0.67 -5.35 7.86
CA CYS A 110 -1.07 -4.49 6.75
C CYS A 110 -2.15 -3.53 7.23
N PHE A 111 -1.86 -2.23 7.25
CA PHE A 111 -2.79 -1.22 7.72
C PHE A 111 -3.34 -0.36 6.61
N LYS A 112 -4.61 0.01 6.75
CA LYS A 112 -5.25 1.07 6.01
C LYS A 112 -5.17 2.40 6.76
N ASN A 113 -4.57 3.40 6.13
CA ASN A 113 -4.57 4.78 6.60
C ASN A 113 -5.45 5.67 5.70
N HIS A 114 -6.29 6.52 6.30
CA HIS A 114 -7.07 7.55 5.61
C HIS A 114 -6.34 8.90 5.70
N SER A 115 -6.40 9.70 4.64
CA SER A 115 -6.00 11.11 4.64
C SER A 115 -6.74 11.88 5.76
N GLY A 116 -6.14 11.90 6.97
CA GLY A 116 -6.79 12.41 8.18
C GLY A 116 -6.36 11.75 9.48
N ILE A 117 -5.68 10.59 9.46
CA ILE A 117 -5.09 10.02 10.68
C ILE A 117 -3.87 10.85 11.09
N GLN A 118 -3.89 11.37 12.32
CA GLN A 118 -2.79 12.12 12.91
C GLN A 118 -1.50 11.29 12.91
N GLY A 119 -0.37 11.92 12.63
CA GLY A 119 0.94 11.26 12.63
C GLY A 119 1.39 10.67 11.29
N THR A 120 0.72 11.03 10.19
CA THR A 120 1.15 10.62 8.84
C THR A 120 1.56 11.81 8.00
N ASN A 121 2.84 11.88 7.64
CA ASN A 121 3.39 12.97 6.84
C ASN A 121 3.93 12.41 5.52
N SER A 122 3.45 12.92 4.39
CA SER A 122 4.08 12.65 3.09
C SER A 122 5.11 13.73 2.77
N LEU A 123 6.35 13.33 2.52
CA LEU A 123 7.43 14.26 2.15
C LEU A 123 7.29 14.74 0.70
N CYS A 124 8.04 15.80 0.36
CA CYS A 124 8.03 16.43 -0.96
C CYS A 124 8.13 15.41 -2.13
N LYS A 125 7.40 15.68 -3.22
CA LYS A 125 7.43 14.90 -4.47
C LYS A 125 8.87 14.75 -4.96
N LYS A 126 9.33 13.52 -5.12
CA LYS A 126 10.63 13.23 -5.73
C LYS A 126 10.57 13.49 -7.23
N LYS A 127 11.62 14.12 -7.76
CA LYS A 127 11.87 14.14 -9.20
C LYS A 127 12.38 12.76 -9.61
N VAL A 128 11.70 12.16 -10.57
CA VAL A 128 11.98 10.83 -11.13
C VAL A 128 12.20 10.96 -12.64
N VAL A 129 13.03 10.08 -13.21
CA VAL A 129 13.40 10.14 -14.65
C VAL A 129 12.21 9.79 -15.56
N GLY A 130 11.31 8.94 -15.08
CA GLY A 130 10.04 8.59 -15.72
C GLY A 130 8.95 8.39 -14.67
N TRP A 131 7.79 7.89 -15.07
CA TRP A 131 6.66 7.64 -14.15
C TRP A 131 6.10 8.93 -13.50
N ASN A 132 6.20 10.06 -14.21
CA ASN A 132 5.88 11.39 -13.67
C ASN A 132 4.38 11.63 -13.39
N SER A 133 3.49 10.84 -14.02
CA SER A 133 2.03 10.97 -13.83
C SER A 133 1.56 10.44 -12.47
N GLN A 134 2.38 9.64 -11.79
CA GLN A 134 2.15 9.19 -10.43
C GLN A 134 3.13 9.90 -9.49
N PRO A 135 2.66 10.58 -8.44
CA PRO A 135 3.55 11.19 -7.47
C PRO A 135 4.32 10.10 -6.74
N THR A 136 5.65 10.22 -6.70
CA THR A 136 6.51 9.35 -5.89
C THR A 136 6.98 10.15 -4.68
N ARG A 137 6.54 9.75 -3.49
CA ARG A 137 6.89 10.41 -2.22
C ARG A 137 7.39 9.40 -1.20
N ALA A 138 8.12 9.90 -0.21
CA ALA A 138 8.30 9.15 1.03
C ALA A 138 7.08 9.38 1.93
N VAL A 139 6.67 8.36 2.68
CA VAL A 139 5.56 8.42 3.63
C VAL A 139 6.12 8.11 5.01
N ILE A 140 5.97 9.05 5.94
CA ILE A 140 6.47 8.95 7.31
C ILE A 140 5.30 8.69 8.23
N PHE A 141 5.50 7.75 9.16
CA PHE A 141 4.61 7.45 10.26
C PHE A 141 5.32 7.85 11.56
N GLU A 142 4.74 8.82 12.28
CA GLU A 142 5.20 9.33 13.57
C GLU A 142 4.03 9.26 14.54
N ASP A 143 4.07 8.29 15.46
CA ASP A 143 2.99 7.98 16.40
C ASP A 143 1.60 7.87 15.74
N CYS A 144 1.58 7.32 14.52
CA CYS A 144 0.38 7.20 13.71
C CYS A 144 -0.55 6.14 14.31
N ARG A 145 -1.72 6.55 14.81
CA ARG A 145 -2.69 5.65 15.44
C ARG A 145 -3.64 5.05 14.42
N VAL A 146 -3.54 3.74 14.21
CA VAL A 146 -4.43 3.00 13.31
C VAL A 146 -5.30 2.02 14.10
N PRO A 147 -6.64 2.04 13.95
CA PRO A 147 -7.51 1.09 14.64
C PRO A 147 -7.13 -0.37 14.37
N VAL A 148 -7.23 -1.25 15.38
CA VAL A 148 -6.93 -2.69 15.23
C VAL A 148 -7.78 -3.33 14.13
N GLN A 149 -9.03 -2.87 13.97
CA GLN A 149 -9.94 -3.32 12.91
C GLN A 149 -9.46 -3.02 11.48
N ASN A 150 -8.43 -2.19 11.28
CA ASN A 150 -7.84 -1.93 9.97
C ASN A 150 -6.71 -2.92 9.61
N LEU A 151 -6.44 -3.91 10.47
CA LEU A 151 -5.54 -5.02 10.17
C LEU A 151 -6.14 -5.91 9.08
N ILE A 152 -5.42 -6.11 7.98
CA ILE A 152 -5.80 -7.07 6.94
C ILE A 152 -5.24 -8.46 7.27
N GLY A 153 -6.11 -9.47 7.24
CA GLY A 153 -5.78 -10.83 7.68
C GLY A 153 -5.55 -10.94 9.18
N SER A 154 -4.72 -11.88 9.59
CA SER A 154 -4.34 -12.06 11.00
C SER A 154 -2.91 -11.58 11.25
N GLU A 155 -2.58 -11.31 12.52
CA GLU A 155 -1.20 -11.01 12.92
C GLU A 155 -0.25 -12.11 12.41
N GLY A 156 0.82 -11.69 11.74
CA GLY A 156 1.86 -12.58 11.24
C GLY A 156 1.70 -12.99 9.78
N GLN A 157 0.53 -12.72 9.20
CA GLN A 157 0.27 -13.06 7.80
C GLN A 157 0.77 -12.01 6.81
N GLY A 158 1.20 -10.82 7.25
CA GLY A 158 1.52 -9.70 6.36
C GLY A 158 2.57 -10.02 5.30
N PHE A 159 3.64 -10.77 5.62
CA PHE A 159 4.66 -11.13 4.63
C PHE A 159 4.12 -12.08 3.57
N LYS A 160 3.31 -13.06 3.98
CA LYS A 160 2.64 -13.99 3.05
C LYS A 160 1.69 -13.24 2.12
N ILE A 161 0.91 -12.29 2.65
CA ILE A 161 -0.01 -11.45 1.89
C ILE A 161 0.77 -10.58 0.89
N ALA A 162 1.86 -9.93 1.33
CA ALA A 162 2.71 -9.12 0.48
C ALA A 162 3.30 -9.92 -0.69
N MET A 163 3.87 -11.10 -0.42
CA MET A 163 4.43 -11.95 -1.48
C MET A 163 3.38 -12.39 -2.49
N LYS A 164 2.16 -12.69 -2.03
CA LYS A 164 1.05 -13.04 -2.95
C LYS A 164 0.68 -11.89 -3.88
N GLY A 165 0.58 -10.65 -3.36
CA GLY A 165 0.26 -9.51 -4.22
C GLY A 165 1.41 -9.13 -5.17
N LEU A 166 2.67 -9.22 -4.71
CA LEU A 166 3.84 -8.99 -5.59
C LEU A 166 3.88 -10.00 -6.75
N ASN A 167 3.49 -11.26 -6.52
CA ASN A 167 3.42 -12.25 -7.61
C ASN A 167 2.40 -11.86 -8.69
N GLY A 168 1.24 -11.33 -8.31
CA GLY A 168 0.27 -10.80 -9.28
C GLY A 168 0.79 -9.54 -9.98
N GLY A 169 1.38 -8.61 -9.23
CA GLY A 169 1.97 -7.38 -9.77
C GLY A 169 3.09 -7.61 -10.79
N ARG A 170 3.93 -8.64 -10.58
CA ARG A 170 4.99 -9.05 -11.51
C ARG A 170 4.46 -9.41 -12.90
N ILE A 171 3.29 -10.02 -12.98
CA ILE A 171 2.66 -10.37 -14.27
C ILE A 171 2.14 -9.11 -14.95
N ASN A 172 1.48 -8.22 -14.19
CA ASN A 172 0.87 -7.01 -14.74
C ASN A 172 1.89 -5.95 -15.18
N ILE A 173 3.09 -5.92 -14.61
CA ILE A 173 4.16 -4.99 -15.03
C ILE A 173 5.03 -5.54 -16.18
N GLY A 174 5.07 -6.87 -16.34
CA GLY A 174 5.86 -7.52 -17.38
C GLY A 174 5.18 -7.62 -18.74
N LYS A 175 3.94 -7.14 -18.84
CA LYS A 175 3.08 -7.14 -20.02
C LYS A 175 2.74 -5.71 -20.38
#